data_AF-A0A519LIM2-F1
#
_entry.id   AF-A0A519LIM2-F1
#
_cell.length_a   1.000
_cell.length_b   1.000
_cell.length_c   1.000
_cell.angle_alpha   90.00
_cell.angle_beta   90.00
_cell.angle_gamma   90.00
#
_symmetry.space_group_name_H-M   'P 1'
#
loop_
_entity.id
_entity.type
_entity.pdbx_description
1 polymer ?
#
loop_
_entity_poly.entity_id
_entity_poly.type
_entity_poly.pdbx_seq_one_letter_code
_entity_poly.pdbx_strand_id
1 'polypeptide(L)'
;MKRHTLLILIAVLLGIKSHGQSSNSDNNISISGFNLCKSSIAELKEIAPDLKAIKVEEMDNGINCIATDSRFENGRGYSSKKFPGMIFQKEENSDLISKIRLTTEFIGNLPDGTYIDMPKTTAKDVLKKYPALNTWGSRDCSDYWSLSNDTISFFIRIEKTPRYPIDENYYLDKPVAGIDIVLSCYKKKTETNFVLIPKDPVFFIDSLKVSKQELTKYEPNEIASLTVYKDKNATDILGAEAVNGLIYIETKKFARERYWKFLKIMSNKYLEIVPHPSQEQNVVYVLNDKVLKTNFEGDLAGIDKSNLIDFRIINSQELEKAYNISDKKWGIILKTKVKEKQQN
;
A
#
# COMPACT_ATOMS: atom_id res chain seq x y z
N MET A 1 8.42 -29.07 -46.65
CA MET A 1 7.14 -28.64 -46.04
C MET A 1 6.74 -29.69 -45.01
N LYS A 2 6.58 -29.29 -43.74
CA LYS A 2 6.07 -30.07 -42.57
C LYS A 2 6.98 -31.22 -42.08
N ARG A 3 7.18 -31.48 -40.79
CA ARG A 3 6.86 -30.83 -39.51
C ARG A 3 7.72 -31.61 -38.49
N HIS A 4 8.59 -30.96 -37.72
CA HIS A 4 9.18 -31.59 -36.54
C HIS A 4 8.33 -31.22 -35.33
N THR A 5 7.69 -32.24 -34.76
CA THR A 5 6.88 -32.13 -33.54
C THR A 5 7.82 -32.09 -32.34
N LEU A 6 7.95 -30.90 -31.74
CA LEU A 6 8.65 -30.69 -30.48
C LEU A 6 7.68 -31.04 -29.34
N LEU A 7 7.91 -32.15 -28.63
CA LEU A 7 7.23 -32.45 -27.37
C LEU A 7 7.77 -31.50 -26.29
N ILE A 8 6.91 -30.60 -25.80
CA ILE A 8 7.18 -29.78 -24.62
C ILE A 8 6.57 -30.51 -23.42
N LEU A 9 7.45 -31.02 -22.54
CA LEU A 9 7.08 -31.61 -21.26
C LEU A 9 6.81 -30.46 -20.26
N ILE A 10 5.52 -30.14 -20.03
CA ILE A 10 5.11 -29.16 -19.01
C ILE A 10 5.03 -29.90 -17.67
N ALA A 11 6.02 -29.71 -16.81
CA ALA A 11 5.96 -30.12 -15.42
C ALA A 11 5.07 -29.13 -14.64
N VAL A 12 3.85 -29.57 -14.30
CA VAL A 12 2.94 -28.84 -13.41
C VAL A 12 3.39 -29.10 -11.98
N LEU A 13 4.06 -28.11 -11.38
CA LEU A 13 4.29 -28.07 -9.93
C LEU A 13 3.01 -27.58 -9.25
N LEU A 14 2.23 -28.54 -8.73
CA LEU A 14 1.18 -28.30 -7.76
C LEU A 14 1.81 -27.82 -6.45
N GLY A 15 1.88 -26.50 -6.28
CA GLY A 15 2.20 -25.86 -5.00
C GLY A 15 1.02 -25.99 -4.04
N ILE A 16 1.17 -26.82 -3.02
CA ILE A 16 0.27 -26.93 -1.86
C ILE A 16 0.30 -25.57 -1.14
N LYS A 17 -0.82 -24.83 -1.15
CA LYS A 17 -1.00 -23.65 -0.30
C LYS A 17 -1.19 -24.11 1.14
N SER A 18 -0.13 -24.04 1.95
CA SER A 18 -0.29 -24.04 3.40
C SER A 18 -0.98 -22.74 3.82
N HIS A 19 -2.15 -22.87 4.44
CA HIS A 19 -2.80 -21.80 5.17
C HIS A 19 -2.03 -21.58 6.48
N GLY A 20 -1.16 -20.58 6.51
CA GLY A 20 -0.69 -19.97 7.74
C GLY A 20 -1.48 -18.69 7.97
N GLN A 21 -2.46 -18.73 8.88
CA GLN A 21 -3.05 -17.52 9.44
C GLN A 21 -1.97 -16.75 10.20
N SER A 22 -1.75 -15.49 9.82
CA SER A 22 -1.05 -14.51 10.65
C SER A 22 -1.99 -13.34 10.85
N SER A 23 -2.63 -13.31 12.01
CA SER A 23 -3.44 -12.20 12.50
C SER A 23 -2.51 -11.13 13.05
N ASN A 24 -2.21 -10.12 12.22
CA ASN A 24 -1.82 -8.80 12.70
C ASN A 24 -2.93 -7.83 12.27
N SER A 25 -3.81 -7.49 13.21
CA SER A 25 -4.88 -6.53 13.04
C SER A 25 -4.31 -5.11 13.06
N ASP A 26 -3.83 -4.63 11.93
CA ASP A 26 -3.95 -3.20 11.65
C ASP A 26 -5.46 -2.92 11.62
N ASN A 27 -6.02 -2.30 12.67
CA ASN A 27 -7.44 -1.93 12.81
C ASN A 27 -7.86 -0.83 11.82
N ASN A 28 -7.54 -1.00 10.55
CA ASN A 28 -7.88 -0.13 9.46
C ASN A 28 -9.27 -0.51 8.95
N ILE A 29 -10.31 0.08 9.53
CA ILE A 29 -11.69 -0.05 9.02
C ILE A 29 -11.76 0.73 7.70
N SER A 30 -11.80 -0.01 6.59
CA SER A 30 -11.88 0.57 5.25
C SER A 30 -13.09 0.08 4.48
N ILE A 31 -13.74 0.98 3.75
CA ILE A 31 -14.85 0.64 2.85
C ILE A 31 -14.69 1.41 1.55
N SER A 32 -14.73 0.70 0.42
CA SER A 32 -14.53 1.27 -0.92
C SER A 32 -13.25 2.12 -1.05
N GLY A 33 -12.20 1.78 -0.29
CA GLY A 33 -10.93 2.52 -0.26
C GLY A 33 -10.85 3.69 0.73
N PHE A 34 -11.93 4.01 1.44
CA PHE A 34 -11.98 5.06 2.47
C PHE A 34 -11.72 4.48 3.84
N ASN A 35 -10.87 5.12 4.64
CA ASN A 35 -10.51 4.64 5.96
C ASN A 35 -11.07 5.57 7.05
N LEU A 36 -11.89 5.03 7.95
CA LEU A 36 -12.41 5.81 9.07
C LEU A 36 -11.27 6.29 9.96
N CYS A 37 -11.36 7.54 10.39
CA CYS A 37 -10.34 8.25 11.18
C CYS A 37 -8.99 8.38 10.47
N LYS A 38 -8.98 8.38 9.13
CA LYS A 38 -7.82 8.76 8.30
C LYS A 38 -8.21 9.60 7.09
N SER A 39 -9.22 9.18 6.34
CA SER A 39 -9.72 9.95 5.19
C SER A 39 -10.42 11.23 5.68
N SER A 40 -10.25 12.34 4.95
CA SER A 40 -10.90 13.62 5.26
C SER A 40 -11.97 14.00 4.22
N ILE A 41 -12.87 14.91 4.60
CA ILE A 41 -13.85 15.48 3.64
C ILE A 41 -13.13 16.32 2.57
N ALA A 42 -12.05 17.02 2.92
CA ALA A 42 -11.20 17.75 1.97
C ALA A 42 -10.62 16.82 0.88
N GLU A 43 -9.99 15.70 1.26
CA GLU A 43 -9.49 14.70 0.32
C GLU A 43 -10.62 14.12 -0.55
N LEU A 44 -11.76 13.83 0.08
CA LEU A 44 -12.93 13.31 -0.63
C LEU A 44 -13.42 14.30 -1.70
N LYS A 45 -13.34 15.61 -1.42
CA LYS A 45 -13.71 16.68 -2.35
C LYS A 45 -12.75 16.79 -3.54
N GLU A 46 -11.47 16.50 -3.35
CA GLU A 46 -10.47 16.47 -4.43
C GLU A 46 -10.76 15.33 -5.41
N ILE A 47 -11.07 14.13 -4.90
CA ILE A 47 -11.32 12.96 -5.75
C ILE A 47 -12.75 12.90 -6.30
N ALA A 48 -13.69 13.61 -5.67
CA ALA A 48 -15.09 13.75 -6.09
C ALA A 48 -15.52 15.22 -6.01
N PRO A 49 -15.24 16.02 -7.06
CA PRO A 49 -15.60 17.43 -7.09
C PRO A 49 -17.10 17.70 -6.93
N ASP A 50 -17.95 16.72 -7.26
CA ASP A 50 -19.40 16.78 -7.10
C ASP A 50 -19.89 16.50 -5.67
N LEU A 51 -18.99 16.21 -4.72
CA LEU A 51 -19.31 15.99 -3.31
C LEU A 51 -20.08 17.19 -2.72
N LYS A 52 -21.23 16.92 -2.11
CA LYS A 52 -22.13 17.95 -1.55
C LYS A 52 -22.56 17.56 -0.14
N ALA A 53 -22.70 18.58 0.70
CA ALA A 53 -23.34 18.41 2.00
C ALA A 53 -24.84 18.13 1.82
N ILE A 54 -25.36 17.19 2.60
CA ILE A 54 -26.75 16.80 2.63
C ILE A 54 -27.23 16.71 4.09
N LYS A 55 -28.54 16.88 4.28
CA LYS A 55 -29.18 16.56 5.57
C LYS A 55 -29.25 15.04 5.71
N VAL A 56 -28.94 14.56 6.90
CA VAL A 56 -28.91 13.14 7.22
C VAL A 56 -29.83 12.89 8.42
N GLU A 57 -30.72 11.91 8.33
CA GLU A 57 -31.52 11.45 9.47
C GLU A 57 -30.69 10.42 10.25
N GLU A 58 -30.50 10.58 11.56
CA GLU A 58 -29.74 9.59 12.33
C GLU A 58 -30.61 8.41 12.74
N MET A 59 -30.40 7.24 12.13
CA MET A 59 -31.26 6.07 12.31
C MET A 59 -31.33 5.57 13.77
N ASP A 60 -30.25 5.70 14.55
CA ASP A 60 -30.27 5.34 15.98
C ASP A 60 -30.94 6.41 16.87
N ASN A 61 -30.91 7.68 16.45
CA ASN A 61 -31.39 8.82 17.24
C ASN A 61 -32.72 9.41 16.71
N GLY A 62 -33.29 8.90 15.63
CA GLY A 62 -34.52 9.44 15.03
C GLY A 62 -34.52 10.96 14.81
N ILE A 63 -35.68 11.52 14.48
CA ILE A 63 -35.86 12.98 14.32
C ILE A 63 -36.10 13.67 15.68
N ASN A 64 -36.63 12.92 16.66
CA ASN A 64 -37.11 13.45 17.93
C ASN A 64 -36.20 13.13 19.14
N CYS A 65 -35.12 12.36 19.00
CA CYS A 65 -34.20 12.22 20.13
C CYS A 65 -33.34 13.49 20.26
N ILE A 66 -33.19 13.96 21.50
CA ILE A 66 -32.28 15.07 21.87
C ILE A 66 -30.81 14.61 21.93
N ALA A 67 -30.57 13.30 21.77
CA ALA A 67 -29.24 12.70 21.92
C ALA A 67 -28.37 12.93 20.67
N THR A 68 -27.16 13.45 20.91
CA THR A 68 -26.09 13.59 19.91
C THR A 68 -25.02 12.53 20.13
N ASP A 69 -24.37 12.06 19.06
CA ASP A 69 -23.19 11.22 19.14
C ASP A 69 -21.95 12.03 18.78
N SER A 70 -21.07 12.28 19.76
CA SER A 70 -19.89 13.13 19.58
C SER A 70 -18.82 12.53 18.66
N ARG A 71 -18.99 11.27 18.23
CA ARG A 71 -18.06 10.64 17.27
C ARG A 71 -18.19 11.25 15.88
N PHE A 72 -19.31 11.87 15.51
CA PHE A 72 -19.53 12.43 14.17
C PHE A 72 -20.47 13.64 14.18
N GLU A 73 -20.45 14.43 13.10
CA GLU A 73 -21.35 15.57 12.89
C GLU A 73 -22.78 15.06 12.67
N ASN A 74 -23.61 15.16 13.70
CA ASN A 74 -24.98 14.70 13.69
C ASN A 74 -25.85 15.51 12.70
N GLY A 75 -26.71 14.82 11.94
CA GLY A 75 -27.71 15.47 11.10
C GLY A 75 -27.20 16.00 9.76
N ARG A 76 -25.89 15.93 9.53
CA ARG A 76 -25.23 16.39 8.31
C ARG A 76 -24.23 15.35 7.82
N GLY A 77 -24.23 15.12 6.51
CA GLY A 77 -23.24 14.28 5.85
C GLY A 77 -22.90 14.80 4.47
N TYR A 78 -22.07 14.05 3.75
CA TYR A 78 -21.55 14.40 2.44
C TYR A 78 -21.76 13.24 1.48
N SER A 79 -22.27 13.50 0.29
CA SER A 79 -22.51 12.47 -0.74
C SER A 79 -22.05 12.92 -2.12
N SER A 80 -21.72 11.96 -2.98
CA SER A 80 -21.26 12.17 -4.35
C SER A 80 -21.83 11.06 -5.24
N LYS A 81 -22.14 11.38 -6.50
CA LYS A 81 -22.58 10.39 -7.49
C LYS A 81 -21.50 9.35 -7.81
N LYS A 82 -20.23 9.65 -7.52
CA LYS A 82 -19.10 8.74 -7.68
C LYS A 82 -19.11 7.60 -6.66
N PHE A 83 -19.79 7.79 -5.52
CA PHE A 83 -19.90 6.81 -4.44
C PHE A 83 -21.38 6.54 -4.13
N PRO A 84 -22.10 5.89 -5.06
CA PRO A 84 -23.53 5.64 -4.91
C PRO A 84 -23.79 4.84 -3.63
N GLY A 85 -24.82 5.28 -2.92
CA GLY A 85 -25.22 4.69 -1.66
C GLY A 85 -24.34 4.96 -0.44
N MET A 86 -23.29 5.78 -0.55
CA MET A 86 -22.42 6.14 0.59
C MET A 86 -22.65 7.58 1.03
N ILE A 87 -22.81 7.79 2.35
CA ILE A 87 -22.85 9.11 2.98
C ILE A 87 -21.74 9.17 4.03
N PHE A 88 -20.89 10.18 3.92
CA PHE A 88 -19.74 10.38 4.80
C PHE A 88 -20.09 11.41 5.87
N GLN A 89 -19.75 11.14 7.13
CA GLN A 89 -19.88 12.09 8.23
C GLN A 89 -18.52 12.20 8.92
N LYS A 90 -18.09 13.44 9.15
CA LYS A 90 -16.82 13.77 9.82
C LYS A 90 -17.00 13.87 11.33
N GLU A 91 -15.92 13.89 12.09
CA GLU A 91 -15.97 14.25 13.52
C GLU A 91 -16.49 15.68 13.71
N GLU A 92 -17.09 15.96 14.88
CA GLU A 92 -17.59 17.31 15.20
C GLU A 92 -16.49 18.39 15.12
N ASN A 93 -15.27 18.02 15.55
CA ASN A 93 -14.15 18.96 15.74
C ASN A 93 -12.97 18.72 14.78
N SER A 94 -13.16 17.93 13.72
CA SER A 94 -12.10 17.58 12.76
C SER A 94 -12.71 17.37 11.37
N ASP A 95 -11.88 17.39 10.34
CA ASP A 95 -12.31 17.07 8.96
C ASP A 95 -12.22 15.57 8.64
N LEU A 96 -11.75 14.77 9.58
CA LEU A 96 -11.65 13.32 9.45
C LEU A 96 -13.02 12.66 9.43
N ILE A 97 -13.22 11.76 8.47
CA ILE A 97 -14.40 10.90 8.35
C ILE A 97 -14.38 9.89 9.49
N SER A 98 -15.37 9.94 10.38
CA SER A 98 -15.52 9.02 11.53
C SER A 98 -16.74 8.13 11.42
N LYS A 99 -17.62 8.40 10.46
CA LYS A 99 -18.79 7.58 10.15
C LYS A 99 -19.03 7.52 8.65
N ILE A 100 -19.41 6.34 8.18
CA ILE A 100 -19.92 6.12 6.84
C ILE A 100 -21.26 5.40 6.96
N ARG A 101 -22.31 6.01 6.40
CA ARG A 101 -23.61 5.38 6.23
C ARG A 101 -23.71 4.77 4.84
N LEU A 102 -24.09 3.51 4.80
CA LEU A 102 -24.49 2.79 3.58
C LEU A 102 -26.00 2.80 3.49
N THR A 103 -26.52 3.29 2.38
CA THR A 103 -27.95 3.39 2.10
C THR A 103 -28.40 2.22 1.21
N THR A 104 -29.68 2.17 0.87
CA THR A 104 -30.26 1.14 0.01
C THR A 104 -29.64 1.07 -1.40
N GLU A 105 -28.90 2.08 -1.86
CA GLU A 105 -28.21 2.05 -3.15
C GLU A 105 -26.82 1.38 -3.10
N PHE A 106 -26.31 1.06 -1.91
CA PHE A 106 -24.95 0.54 -1.78
C PHE A 106 -24.83 -0.93 -2.18
N ILE A 107 -23.82 -1.22 -3.00
CA ILE A 107 -23.43 -2.58 -3.39
C ILE A 107 -21.90 -2.67 -3.27
N GLY A 108 -21.38 -3.57 -2.45
CA GLY A 108 -19.95 -3.69 -2.23
C GLY A 108 -19.59 -4.50 -0.98
N ASN A 109 -18.30 -4.46 -0.62
CA ASN A 109 -17.79 -5.17 0.54
C ASN A 109 -17.75 -4.27 1.77
N LEU A 110 -18.12 -4.83 2.92
CA LEU A 110 -17.89 -4.27 4.24
C LEU A 110 -16.41 -4.39 4.64
N PRO A 111 -15.97 -3.72 5.73
CA PRO A 111 -14.56 -3.69 6.13
C PRO A 111 -13.92 -5.05 6.42
N ASP A 112 -14.73 -6.04 6.80
CA ASP A 112 -14.33 -7.43 7.03
C ASP A 112 -14.24 -8.27 5.73
N GLY A 113 -14.53 -7.67 4.57
CA GLY A 113 -14.60 -8.33 3.27
C GLY A 113 -15.97 -8.92 2.93
N THR A 114 -16.97 -8.80 3.80
CA THR A 114 -18.31 -9.36 3.57
C THR A 114 -19.03 -8.59 2.47
N TYR A 115 -19.42 -9.28 1.40
CA TYR A 115 -20.20 -8.69 0.32
C TYR A 115 -21.65 -8.40 0.75
N ILE A 116 -22.14 -7.21 0.41
CA ILE A 116 -23.49 -6.70 0.67
C ILE A 116 -24.06 -6.14 -0.64
N ASP A 117 -25.30 -6.55 -0.91
CA ASP A 117 -26.20 -5.98 -1.91
C ASP A 117 -27.37 -5.42 -1.11
N MET A 118 -27.32 -4.13 -0.73
CA MET A 118 -28.28 -3.52 0.20
C MET A 118 -29.75 -3.73 -0.24
N PRO A 119 -30.11 -3.56 -1.53
CA PRO A 119 -31.46 -3.83 -2.01
C PRO A 119 -32.02 -5.23 -1.71
N LYS A 120 -31.15 -6.23 -1.50
CA LYS A 120 -31.55 -7.63 -1.31
C LYS A 120 -31.22 -8.18 0.08
N THR A 121 -30.49 -7.43 0.90
CA THR A 121 -29.99 -7.93 2.18
C THR A 121 -31.10 -7.84 3.24
N THR A 122 -31.43 -8.97 3.85
CA THR A 122 -32.42 -9.06 4.94
C THR A 122 -31.77 -9.14 6.32
N ALA A 123 -32.54 -8.94 7.38
CA ALA A 123 -32.05 -9.13 8.75
C ALA A 123 -31.57 -10.59 9.00
N LYS A 124 -32.25 -11.57 8.41
CA LYS A 124 -31.86 -12.98 8.45
C LYS A 124 -30.49 -13.20 7.81
N ASP A 125 -30.20 -12.53 6.69
CA ASP A 125 -28.89 -12.60 6.05
C ASP A 125 -27.80 -11.96 6.94
N VAL A 126 -28.13 -10.85 7.62
CA VAL A 126 -27.23 -10.21 8.59
C VAL A 126 -26.92 -11.18 9.73
N LEU A 127 -27.91 -11.77 10.38
CA LEU A 127 -27.69 -12.72 11.49
C LEU A 127 -26.92 -13.97 11.06
N LYS A 128 -27.09 -14.42 9.81
CA LYS A 128 -26.32 -15.53 9.25
C LYS A 128 -24.84 -15.16 9.05
N LYS A 129 -24.57 -13.94 8.57
CA LYS A 129 -23.20 -13.43 8.33
C LYS A 129 -22.52 -13.01 9.63
N TYR A 130 -23.30 -12.49 10.58
CA TYR A 130 -22.87 -11.91 11.84
C TYR A 130 -23.62 -12.53 13.03
N PRO A 131 -23.37 -13.81 13.36
CA PRO A 131 -24.10 -14.50 14.41
C PRO A 131 -23.91 -13.89 15.80
N ALA A 132 -22.85 -13.10 16.01
CA ALA A 132 -22.61 -12.35 17.25
C ALA A 132 -23.53 -11.13 17.42
N LEU A 133 -24.18 -10.65 16.35
CA LEU A 133 -25.13 -9.54 16.39
C LEU A 133 -26.56 -10.05 16.64
N ASN A 134 -26.74 -10.93 17.62
CA ASN A 134 -28.01 -11.64 17.86
C ASN A 134 -28.96 -10.93 18.84
N THR A 135 -28.68 -9.69 19.20
CA THR A 135 -29.51 -8.88 20.09
C THR A 135 -30.12 -7.73 19.31
N TRP A 136 -31.45 -7.67 19.28
CA TRP A 136 -32.20 -6.56 18.69
C TRP A 136 -32.23 -5.37 19.66
N GLY A 137 -31.68 -4.24 19.21
CA GLY A 137 -31.74 -2.96 19.91
C GLY A 137 -32.72 -2.00 19.25
N SER A 138 -33.20 -1.01 19.99
CA SER A 138 -33.77 0.22 19.42
C SER A 138 -33.97 1.25 20.52
N ARG A 139 -33.77 2.53 20.20
CA ARG A 139 -34.14 3.66 21.09
C ARG A 139 -35.60 4.01 20.95
N ASP A 140 -36.29 4.34 22.03
CA ASP A 140 -37.74 4.63 22.01
C ASP A 140 -38.15 5.74 21.04
N CYS A 141 -37.21 6.65 20.71
CA CYS A 141 -37.40 7.74 19.76
C CYS A 141 -36.82 7.48 18.35
N SER A 142 -36.38 6.25 18.06
CA SER A 142 -35.94 5.79 16.73
C SER A 142 -37.03 4.99 16.02
N ASP A 143 -37.13 5.14 14.70
CA ASP A 143 -38.03 4.37 13.82
C ASP A 143 -37.41 3.05 13.34
N TYR A 144 -36.29 2.62 13.94
CA TYR A 144 -35.50 1.47 13.48
C TYR A 144 -35.17 0.51 14.62
N TRP A 145 -35.30 -0.79 14.34
CA TRP A 145 -34.54 -1.81 15.05
C TRP A 145 -33.09 -1.82 14.58
N SER A 146 -32.17 -2.17 15.47
CA SER A 146 -30.75 -2.33 15.18
C SER A 146 -30.23 -3.70 15.55
N LEU A 147 -29.36 -4.25 14.69
CA LEU A 147 -28.44 -5.33 15.01
C LEU A 147 -27.04 -4.74 14.98
N SER A 148 -26.41 -4.58 16.15
CA SER A 148 -25.25 -3.70 16.26
C SER A 148 -24.19 -4.20 17.24
N ASN A 149 -22.96 -3.80 17.00
CA ASN A 149 -21.88 -3.77 17.98
C ASN A 149 -21.26 -2.37 18.03
N ASP A 150 -20.11 -2.23 18.69
CA ASP A 150 -19.42 -0.94 18.86
C ASP A 150 -19.06 -0.21 17.55
N THR A 151 -18.95 -0.95 16.44
CA THR A 151 -18.43 -0.45 15.16
C THR A 151 -19.47 -0.41 14.05
N ILE A 152 -20.31 -1.44 13.94
CA ILE A 152 -21.28 -1.58 12.85
C ILE A 152 -22.68 -1.73 13.40
N SER A 153 -23.64 -1.05 12.77
CA SER A 153 -25.07 -1.12 13.09
C SER A 153 -25.86 -1.33 11.81
N PHE A 154 -26.64 -2.41 11.76
CA PHE A 154 -27.60 -2.68 10.69
C PHE A 154 -28.99 -2.25 11.15
N PHE A 155 -29.68 -1.42 10.35
CA PHE A 155 -30.98 -0.88 10.71
C PHE A 155 -32.11 -1.53 9.93
N ILE A 156 -33.17 -1.93 10.62
CA ILE A 156 -34.39 -2.51 10.06
C ILE A 156 -35.55 -1.59 10.45
N ARG A 157 -36.37 -1.16 9.50
CA ARG A 157 -37.45 -0.21 9.77
C ARG A 157 -38.54 -0.85 10.63
N ILE A 158 -39.02 -0.13 11.64
CA ILE A 158 -40.15 -0.55 12.47
C ILE A 158 -41.44 -0.34 11.67
N GLU A 159 -42.24 -1.39 11.53
CA GLU A 159 -43.49 -1.37 10.75
C GLU A 159 -44.71 -1.82 11.57
N LYS A 160 -44.50 -2.34 12.78
CA LYS A 160 -45.54 -2.95 13.62
C LYS A 160 -45.79 -2.15 14.90
N THR A 161 -47.05 -2.02 15.27
CA THR A 161 -47.53 -1.42 16.53
C THR A 161 -48.44 -2.41 17.28
N PRO A 162 -48.31 -2.60 18.62
CA PRO A 162 -47.33 -1.99 19.50
C PRO A 162 -45.91 -2.50 19.23
N ARG A 163 -44.91 -1.67 19.54
CA ARG A 163 -43.50 -1.92 19.23
C ARG A 163 -42.87 -3.02 20.11
N TYR A 164 -43.32 -3.14 21.36
CA TYR A 164 -42.80 -4.09 22.32
C TYR A 164 -43.87 -5.10 22.75
N PRO A 165 -43.49 -6.38 22.98
CA PRO A 165 -42.19 -6.97 22.69
C PRO A 165 -41.93 -7.07 21.18
N ILE A 166 -40.65 -7.19 20.79
CA ILE A 166 -40.28 -7.37 19.38
C ILE A 166 -40.79 -8.72 18.85
N ASP A 167 -41.35 -8.70 17.65
CA ASP A 167 -41.67 -9.90 16.86
C ASP A 167 -40.49 -10.22 15.94
N GLU A 168 -39.45 -10.87 16.47
CA GLU A 168 -38.20 -11.09 15.72
C GLU A 168 -38.44 -11.86 14.41
N ASN A 169 -39.30 -12.89 14.47
CA ASN A 169 -39.64 -13.71 13.30
C ASN A 169 -40.24 -12.87 12.16
N TYR A 170 -41.07 -11.87 12.47
CA TYR A 170 -41.60 -10.93 11.48
C TYR A 170 -40.49 -10.08 10.83
N TYR A 171 -39.49 -9.66 11.60
CA TYR A 171 -38.42 -8.78 11.13
C TYR A 171 -37.26 -9.51 10.44
N LEU A 172 -37.14 -10.84 10.57
CA LEU A 172 -36.08 -11.63 9.92
C LEU A 172 -36.05 -11.44 8.40
N ASP A 173 -37.21 -11.44 7.74
CA ASP A 173 -37.29 -11.32 6.28
C ASP A 173 -37.37 -9.85 5.80
N LYS A 174 -37.27 -8.87 6.71
CA LYS A 174 -37.32 -7.45 6.36
C LYS A 174 -35.97 -6.95 5.83
N PRO A 175 -35.99 -6.02 4.87
CA PRO A 175 -34.77 -5.48 4.28
C PRO A 175 -34.01 -4.61 5.28
N VAL A 176 -32.68 -4.60 5.15
CA VAL A 176 -31.83 -3.64 5.85
C VAL A 176 -32.01 -2.26 5.20
N ALA A 177 -32.45 -1.29 5.98
CA ALA A 177 -32.70 0.08 5.53
C ALA A 177 -31.43 0.93 5.45
N GLY A 178 -30.42 0.61 6.27
CA GLY A 178 -29.15 1.30 6.29
C GLY A 178 -28.13 0.58 7.15
N ILE A 179 -26.85 0.86 6.91
CA ILE A 179 -25.75 0.38 7.74
C ILE A 179 -24.92 1.59 8.16
N ASP A 180 -24.71 1.76 9.46
CA ASP A 180 -23.73 2.69 9.97
C ASP A 180 -22.46 1.96 10.35
N ILE A 181 -21.33 2.45 9.84
CA ILE A 181 -19.99 2.07 10.28
C ILE A 181 -19.42 3.29 10.98
N VAL A 182 -19.11 3.17 12.27
CA VAL A 182 -18.68 4.28 13.12
C VAL A 182 -17.40 3.90 13.85
N LEU A 183 -16.46 4.84 13.93
CA LEU A 183 -15.24 4.70 14.72
C LEU A 183 -14.99 5.99 15.51
N SER A 184 -14.65 5.86 16.79
CA SER A 184 -14.18 7.00 17.58
C SER A 184 -12.71 7.28 17.26
N CYS A 185 -12.42 8.43 16.62
CA CYS A 185 -11.04 8.77 16.30
C CYS A 185 -10.25 9.23 17.53
N TYR A 186 -10.93 9.58 18.63
CA TYR A 186 -10.30 9.86 19.92
C TYR A 186 -9.49 8.67 20.47
N LYS A 187 -9.99 7.43 20.34
CA LYS A 187 -9.24 6.22 20.74
C LYS A 187 -7.97 6.02 19.88
N LYS A 188 -7.96 6.56 18.66
CA LYS A 188 -6.80 6.55 17.74
C LYS A 188 -5.84 7.70 18.06
N LYS A 189 -6.30 8.84 18.57
CA LYS A 189 -5.44 10.00 18.94
C LYS A 189 -4.45 9.70 20.07
N THR A 190 -4.76 8.77 20.97
CA THR A 190 -3.81 8.30 22.00
C THR A 190 -2.72 7.39 21.45
N GLU A 191 -2.89 6.87 20.23
CA GLU A 191 -1.84 6.25 19.44
C GLU A 191 -1.53 7.16 18.25
N THR A 192 -0.65 8.14 18.49
CA THR A 192 0.07 8.99 17.52
C THR A 192 -0.61 10.29 17.04
N ASN A 193 0.13 11.38 17.25
CA ASN A 193 0.01 12.63 16.49
C ASN A 193 0.41 12.36 15.04
N PHE A 194 -0.55 12.16 14.14
CA PHE A 194 -0.27 12.08 12.70
C PHE A 194 -0.38 13.46 12.04
N VAL A 195 0.78 14.00 11.69
CA VAL A 195 1.00 14.73 10.44
C VAL A 195 0.42 13.90 9.28
N LEU A 196 -0.21 14.53 8.28
CA LEU A 196 -0.62 13.89 7.01
C LEU A 196 0.54 13.01 6.49
N ILE A 197 0.45 11.69 6.61
CA ILE A 197 1.41 10.78 5.98
C ILE A 197 0.79 10.39 4.63
N PRO A 198 1.40 10.77 3.50
CA PRO A 198 1.09 10.16 2.21
C PRO A 198 1.11 8.64 2.37
N LYS A 199 0.20 7.90 1.74
CA LYS A 199 0.36 6.44 1.67
C LYS A 199 1.82 6.14 1.28
N ASP A 200 2.46 5.23 2.03
CA ASP A 200 3.86 4.93 1.78
C ASP A 200 4.07 4.50 0.32
N PRO A 201 5.19 4.91 -0.31
CA PRO A 201 5.52 4.44 -1.65
C PRO A 201 5.71 2.93 -1.65
N VAL A 202 5.67 2.31 -2.83
CA VAL A 202 6.06 0.91 -2.95
C VAL A 202 7.58 0.79 -2.81
N PHE A 203 8.05 -0.19 -2.04
CA PHE A 203 9.48 -0.41 -1.83
C PHE A 203 9.96 -1.69 -2.50
N PHE A 204 11.13 -1.60 -3.12
CA PHE A 204 11.91 -2.75 -3.56
C PHE A 204 13.31 -2.68 -2.94
N ILE A 205 13.81 -3.81 -2.45
CA ILE A 205 15.21 -4.02 -2.11
C ILE A 205 15.72 -5.14 -3.01
N ASP A 206 16.80 -4.88 -3.75
CA ASP A 206 17.47 -5.88 -4.59
C ASP A 206 16.50 -6.62 -5.54
N SER A 207 15.62 -5.85 -6.18
CA SER A 207 14.53 -6.32 -7.07
C SER A 207 13.37 -7.06 -6.40
N LEU A 208 13.36 -7.21 -5.07
CA LEU A 208 12.26 -7.84 -4.33
C LEU A 208 11.35 -6.80 -3.72
N LYS A 209 10.04 -6.93 -3.94
CA LYS A 209 9.02 -6.08 -3.31
C LYS A 209 8.98 -6.40 -1.81
N VAL A 210 9.11 -5.38 -0.98
CA VAL A 210 9.20 -5.52 0.48
C VAL A 210 8.25 -4.58 1.20
N SER A 211 7.97 -4.86 2.48
CA SER A 211 7.27 -3.94 3.36
C SER A 211 8.22 -2.84 3.86
N LYS A 212 7.67 -1.72 4.33
CA LYS A 212 8.45 -0.65 4.98
C LYS A 212 9.22 -1.13 6.21
N GLN A 213 8.67 -2.08 6.96
CA GLN A 213 9.34 -2.67 8.13
C GLN A 213 10.62 -3.43 7.74
N GLU A 214 10.68 -3.99 6.53
CA GLU A 214 11.89 -4.67 6.06
C GLU A 214 13.07 -3.70 5.92
N LEU A 215 12.79 -2.42 5.64
CA LEU A 215 13.83 -1.38 5.50
C LEU A 215 14.60 -1.16 6.80
N THR A 216 13.98 -1.36 7.96
CA THR A 216 14.63 -1.11 9.26
C THR A 216 15.67 -2.15 9.62
N LYS A 217 15.80 -3.22 8.82
CA LYS A 217 16.81 -4.27 9.00
C LYS A 217 18.15 -3.92 8.34
N TYR A 218 18.20 -2.86 7.53
CA TYR A 218 19.38 -2.45 6.79
C TYR A 218 19.95 -1.17 7.37
N GLU A 219 21.26 -1.17 7.60
CA GLU A 219 21.97 0.05 7.97
C GLU A 219 22.22 0.93 6.75
N PRO A 220 22.23 2.27 6.88
CA PRO A 220 22.46 3.17 5.75
C PRO A 220 23.77 2.91 5.00
N ASN A 221 24.79 2.41 5.70
CA ASN A 221 26.08 2.07 5.11
C ASN A 221 26.07 0.78 4.27
N GLU A 222 25.00 -0.01 4.30
CA GLU A 222 24.81 -1.19 3.46
C GLU A 222 24.17 -0.86 2.11
N ILE A 223 23.66 0.36 1.95
CA ILE A 223 22.97 0.82 0.74
C ILE A 223 23.99 1.33 -0.29
N ALA A 224 23.89 0.83 -1.53
CA ALA A 224 24.69 1.32 -2.65
C ALA A 224 23.97 2.43 -3.40
N SER A 225 22.66 2.29 -3.61
CA SER A 225 21.86 3.30 -4.30
C SER A 225 20.41 3.28 -3.86
N LEU A 226 19.78 4.44 -4.00
CA LEU A 226 18.36 4.64 -3.79
C LEU A 226 17.83 5.46 -4.96
N THR A 227 16.82 4.92 -5.65
CA THR A 227 16.14 5.59 -6.76
C THR A 227 14.69 5.84 -6.36
N VAL A 228 14.25 7.09 -6.50
CA VAL A 228 12.86 7.49 -6.23
C VAL A 228 12.17 7.80 -7.54
N TYR A 229 11.10 7.07 -7.84
CA TYR A 229 10.18 7.38 -8.92
C TYR A 229 8.94 8.04 -8.35
N LYS A 230 8.53 9.16 -8.97
CA LYS A 230 7.37 9.96 -8.58
C LYS A 230 6.36 10.03 -9.73
N ASP A 231 5.11 10.30 -9.37
CA ASP A 231 4.01 10.57 -10.29
C ASP A 231 3.93 9.54 -11.43
N LYS A 232 3.84 10.01 -12.67
CA LYS A 232 3.72 9.17 -13.86
C LYS A 232 4.87 8.18 -14.00
N ASN A 233 6.10 8.55 -13.64
CA ASN A 233 7.25 7.65 -13.76
C ASN A 233 7.12 6.41 -12.87
N ALA A 234 6.49 6.54 -11.70
CA ALA A 234 6.23 5.42 -10.80
C ALA A 234 5.12 4.52 -11.35
N THR A 235 4.03 5.12 -11.82
CA THR A 235 2.88 4.39 -12.37
C THR A 235 3.15 3.76 -13.74
N ASP A 236 4.08 4.31 -14.53
CA ASP A 236 4.53 3.69 -15.79
C ASP A 236 5.26 2.36 -15.53
N ILE A 237 5.90 2.20 -14.37
CA ILE A 237 6.64 0.99 -13.99
C ILE A 237 5.71 -0.07 -13.37
N LEU A 238 4.85 0.33 -12.43
CA LEU A 238 4.08 -0.62 -11.59
C LEU A 238 2.57 -0.37 -11.59
N GLY A 239 2.05 0.51 -12.44
CA GLY A 239 0.63 0.81 -12.55
C GLY A 239 0.06 1.46 -11.29
N ALA A 240 -1.21 1.16 -11.00
CA ALA A 240 -1.98 1.81 -9.94
C ALA A 240 -1.41 1.57 -8.51
N GLU A 241 -0.56 0.56 -8.33
CA GLU A 241 0.06 0.29 -7.02
C GLU A 241 1.08 1.36 -6.63
N ALA A 242 1.70 2.03 -7.60
CA ALA A 242 2.74 3.02 -7.39
C ALA A 242 2.24 4.48 -7.48
N VAL A 243 0.93 4.71 -7.32
CA VAL A 243 0.35 6.07 -7.34
C VAL A 243 0.92 7.00 -6.27
N ASN A 244 1.45 6.44 -5.18
CA ASN A 244 2.10 7.21 -4.11
C ASN A 244 3.64 7.21 -4.22
N GLY A 245 4.16 6.81 -5.38
CA GLY A 245 5.58 6.69 -5.65
C GLY A 245 6.12 5.27 -5.49
N LEU A 246 7.34 5.09 -5.99
CA LEU A 246 8.10 3.84 -5.97
C LEU A 246 9.54 4.15 -5.57
N ILE A 247 10.04 3.46 -4.55
CA ILE A 247 11.42 3.55 -4.10
C ILE A 247 12.11 2.22 -4.38
N TYR A 248 13.18 2.28 -5.15
CA TYR A 248 14.04 1.15 -5.46
C TYR A 248 15.37 1.32 -4.73
N ILE A 249 15.72 0.34 -3.91
CA ILE A 249 16.93 0.32 -3.09
C ILE A 249 17.80 -0.84 -3.56
N GLU A 250 19.09 -0.57 -3.73
CA GLU A 250 20.08 -1.60 -4.06
C GLU A 250 21.14 -1.65 -2.96
N THR A 251 21.40 -2.83 -2.41
CA THR A 251 22.42 -3.05 -1.40
C THR A 251 23.81 -3.11 -2.04
N LYS A 252 24.86 -2.78 -1.27
CA LYS A 252 26.26 -2.90 -1.70
C LYS A 252 26.62 -4.31 -2.11
N LYS A 253 26.10 -5.30 -1.39
CA LYS A 253 26.32 -6.71 -1.73
C LYS A 253 25.75 -7.03 -3.11
N PHE A 254 24.50 -6.65 -3.36
CA PHE A 254 23.85 -6.93 -4.64
C PHE A 254 24.49 -6.17 -5.80
N ALA A 255 24.76 -4.88 -5.63
CA ALA A 255 25.46 -4.06 -6.62
C ALA A 255 26.83 -4.66 -6.98
N ARG A 256 27.58 -5.09 -5.95
CA ARG A 256 28.88 -5.74 -6.11
C ARG A 256 28.82 -7.04 -6.88
N GLU A 257 27.89 -7.92 -6.53
CA GLU A 257 27.69 -9.15 -7.28
C GLU A 257 27.32 -8.87 -8.74
N ARG A 258 26.51 -7.84 -9.00
CA ARG A 258 26.04 -7.50 -10.33
C ARG A 258 27.14 -6.97 -11.23
N TYR A 259 27.90 -5.96 -10.81
CA TYR A 259 28.98 -5.43 -11.64
C TYR A 259 30.12 -6.46 -11.79
N TRP A 260 30.40 -7.26 -10.75
CA TRP A 260 31.42 -8.32 -10.85
C TRP A 260 31.03 -9.37 -11.90
N LYS A 261 29.77 -9.82 -11.90
CA LYS A 261 29.24 -10.74 -12.92
C LYS A 261 29.38 -10.15 -14.33
N PHE A 262 29.16 -8.85 -14.48
CA PHE A 262 29.33 -8.18 -15.76
C PHE A 262 30.81 -8.12 -16.17
N LEU A 263 31.69 -7.59 -15.33
CA LEU A 263 33.10 -7.38 -15.66
C LEU A 263 33.85 -8.70 -15.93
N LYS A 264 33.53 -9.79 -15.21
CA LYS A 264 34.14 -11.10 -15.49
C LYS A 264 33.74 -11.68 -16.85
N ILE A 265 32.55 -11.36 -17.35
CA ILE A 265 32.11 -11.75 -18.70
C ILE A 265 32.85 -10.93 -19.74
N MET A 266 33.14 -9.65 -19.43
CA MET A 266 33.83 -8.75 -20.33
C MET A 266 35.34 -8.99 -20.44
N SER A 267 35.98 -9.61 -19.43
CA SER A 267 37.42 -9.88 -19.44
C SER A 267 37.80 -11.09 -18.60
N ASN A 268 38.40 -12.11 -19.23
CA ASN A 268 38.99 -13.24 -18.54
C ASN A 268 40.13 -12.80 -17.59
N LYS A 269 40.92 -11.80 -17.98
CA LYS A 269 41.97 -11.22 -17.13
C LYS A 269 41.38 -10.60 -15.87
N TYR A 270 40.20 -9.97 -15.95
CA TYR A 270 39.51 -9.48 -14.75
C TYR A 270 39.11 -10.63 -13.82
N LEU A 271 38.58 -11.72 -14.36
CA LEU A 271 38.23 -12.91 -13.58
C LEU A 271 39.44 -13.52 -12.86
N GLU A 272 40.61 -13.53 -13.51
CA GLU A 272 41.86 -13.98 -12.88
C GLU A 272 42.29 -13.08 -11.72
N ILE A 273 42.11 -11.75 -11.87
CA ILE A 273 42.50 -10.76 -10.86
C ILE A 273 41.49 -10.71 -9.69
N VAL A 274 40.20 -10.83 -9.99
CA VAL A 274 39.08 -10.78 -9.04
C VAL A 274 38.21 -12.04 -9.22
N PRO A 275 38.64 -13.21 -8.72
CA PRO A 275 37.91 -14.45 -8.90
C PRO A 275 36.62 -14.54 -8.07
N HIS A 276 36.48 -13.69 -7.05
CA HIS A 276 35.27 -13.55 -6.25
C HIS A 276 35.02 -12.08 -5.90
N PRO A 277 33.76 -11.61 -5.80
CA PRO A 277 33.47 -10.21 -5.47
C PRO A 277 34.04 -9.74 -4.12
N SER A 278 34.35 -10.64 -3.18
CA SER A 278 35.00 -10.26 -1.92
C SER A 278 36.52 -10.04 -2.03
N GLN A 279 37.12 -10.30 -3.19
CA GLN A 279 38.58 -10.29 -3.41
C GLN A 279 39.04 -9.10 -4.24
N GLU A 280 38.62 -7.89 -3.85
CA GLU A 280 38.93 -6.63 -4.55
C GLU A 280 40.03 -5.81 -3.85
N GLN A 281 40.67 -6.34 -2.81
CA GLN A 281 41.62 -5.58 -1.97
C GLN A 281 42.86 -5.06 -2.74
N ASN A 282 43.23 -5.74 -3.83
CA ASN A 282 44.40 -5.41 -4.64
C ASN A 282 44.06 -4.57 -5.89
N VAL A 283 42.79 -4.22 -6.09
CA VAL A 283 42.34 -3.46 -7.25
C VAL A 283 41.84 -2.08 -6.84
N VAL A 284 41.95 -1.13 -7.76
CA VAL A 284 41.26 0.15 -7.68
C VAL A 284 40.47 0.36 -8.96
N TYR A 285 39.25 0.86 -8.84
CA TYR A 285 38.41 1.20 -9.98
C TYR A 285 38.61 2.67 -10.35
N VAL A 286 38.67 2.96 -11.64
CA VAL A 286 38.62 4.32 -12.19
C VAL A 286 37.47 4.39 -13.17
N LEU A 287 36.45 5.17 -12.84
CA LEU A 287 35.25 5.35 -13.67
C LEU A 287 35.20 6.77 -14.21
N ASN A 288 35.26 6.93 -15.54
CA ASN A 288 35.28 8.26 -16.18
C ASN A 288 36.32 9.19 -15.54
N ASP A 289 37.56 8.68 -15.43
CA ASP A 289 38.72 9.35 -14.83
C ASP A 289 38.62 9.63 -13.31
N LYS A 290 37.51 9.27 -12.66
CA LYS A 290 37.34 9.34 -11.20
C LYS A 290 37.87 8.07 -10.53
N VAL A 291 38.87 8.21 -9.67
CA VAL A 291 39.39 7.12 -8.82
C VAL A 291 38.39 6.81 -7.70
N LEU A 292 38.00 5.54 -7.58
CA LEU A 292 37.01 5.06 -6.64
C LEU A 292 37.67 4.33 -5.46
N LYS A 293 37.74 5.00 -4.30
CA LYS A 293 38.46 4.51 -3.11
C LYS A 293 37.58 3.74 -2.12
N THR A 294 36.39 4.27 -1.83
CA THR A 294 35.45 3.70 -0.85
C THR A 294 34.01 3.91 -1.31
N ASN A 295 33.09 3.06 -0.83
CA ASN A 295 31.64 3.16 -1.11
C ASN A 295 31.29 3.28 -2.60
N PHE A 296 32.08 2.62 -3.45
CA PHE A 296 32.03 2.78 -4.89
C PHE A 296 30.99 1.88 -5.57
N GLU A 297 30.30 1.04 -4.81
CA GLU A 297 29.35 0.09 -5.37
C GLU A 297 28.22 0.80 -6.12
N GLY A 298 27.77 1.95 -5.62
CA GLY A 298 26.79 2.79 -6.30
C GLY A 298 27.31 3.42 -7.61
N ASP A 299 28.59 3.84 -7.64
CA ASP A 299 29.22 4.37 -8.85
C ASP A 299 29.28 3.28 -9.95
N LEU A 300 29.57 2.03 -9.58
CA LEU A 300 29.69 0.90 -10.51
C LEU A 300 28.37 0.19 -10.82
N ALA A 301 27.34 0.36 -9.99
CA ALA A 301 26.02 -0.24 -10.18
C ALA A 301 25.40 0.13 -11.54
N GLY A 302 25.66 1.32 -12.06
CA GLY A 302 25.07 1.74 -13.33
C GLY A 302 25.66 1.06 -14.58
N ILE A 303 26.75 0.30 -14.48
CA ILE A 303 27.52 -0.13 -15.65
C ILE A 303 26.91 -1.37 -16.31
N ASP A 304 26.73 -1.33 -17.62
CA ASP A 304 26.27 -2.44 -18.44
C ASP A 304 26.81 -2.36 -19.88
N LYS A 305 26.41 -3.32 -20.72
CA LYS A 305 26.86 -3.39 -22.12
C LYS A 305 26.41 -2.19 -22.96
N SER A 306 25.29 -1.54 -22.62
CA SER A 306 24.72 -0.44 -23.39
C SER A 306 25.48 0.89 -23.20
N ASN A 307 26.10 1.06 -22.03
CA ASN A 307 26.76 2.31 -21.66
C ASN A 307 28.28 2.21 -21.56
N LEU A 308 28.88 1.04 -21.49
CA LEU A 308 30.34 0.88 -21.44
C LEU A 308 30.97 1.22 -22.81
N ILE A 309 31.92 2.15 -22.80
CA ILE A 309 32.69 2.63 -23.96
C ILE A 309 34.08 2.00 -23.97
N ASP A 310 34.74 1.97 -22.82
CA ASP A 310 36.11 1.45 -22.69
C ASP A 310 36.25 0.63 -21.40
N PHE A 311 37.01 -0.45 -21.48
CA PHE A 311 37.39 -1.28 -20.33
C PHE A 311 38.84 -1.73 -20.53
N ARG A 312 39.73 -1.20 -19.69
CA ARG A 312 41.15 -1.58 -19.64
C ARG A 312 41.57 -1.99 -18.24
N ILE A 313 42.59 -2.84 -18.19
CA ILE A 313 43.24 -3.28 -16.95
C ILE A 313 44.71 -2.89 -17.04
N ILE A 314 45.13 -1.99 -16.15
CA ILE A 314 46.50 -1.49 -16.07
C ILE A 314 47.23 -2.05 -14.85
N ASN A 315 48.54 -2.18 -14.92
CA ASN A 315 49.37 -2.69 -13.83
C ASN A 315 49.75 -1.57 -12.82
N SER A 316 50.51 -1.92 -11.79
CA SER A 316 50.94 -0.98 -10.74
C SER A 316 51.81 0.17 -11.25
N GLN A 317 52.71 -0.05 -12.21
CA GLN A 317 53.57 0.99 -12.78
C GLN A 317 52.74 2.02 -13.56
N GLU A 318 51.78 1.54 -14.34
CA GLU A 318 50.85 2.40 -15.08
C GLU A 318 49.90 3.17 -14.13
N LEU A 319 49.44 2.52 -13.06
CA LEU A 319 48.63 3.16 -12.01
C LEU A 319 49.37 4.30 -11.32
N GLU A 320 50.62 4.06 -10.92
CA GLU A 320 51.46 5.07 -10.27
C GLU A 320 51.70 6.25 -11.21
N LYS A 321 52.06 5.97 -12.47
CA LYS A 321 52.29 7.01 -13.48
C LYS A 321 51.04 7.84 -13.80
N ALA A 322 49.87 7.21 -13.90
CA ALA A 322 48.65 7.89 -14.36
C ALA A 322 47.84 8.52 -13.23
N TYR A 323 47.84 7.92 -12.04
CA TYR A 323 46.94 8.29 -10.93
C TYR A 323 47.67 8.49 -9.59
N ASN A 324 48.99 8.31 -9.53
CA ASN A 324 49.78 8.36 -8.29
C ASN A 324 49.29 7.37 -7.22
N ILE A 325 48.97 6.14 -7.64
CA ILE A 325 48.50 5.05 -6.79
C ILE A 325 49.54 3.92 -6.80
N SER A 326 50.19 3.69 -5.66
CA SER A 326 51.25 2.68 -5.50
C SER A 326 50.87 1.52 -4.56
N ASP A 327 49.75 1.63 -3.83
CA ASP A 327 49.27 0.64 -2.86
C ASP A 327 48.34 -0.42 -3.45
N LYS A 328 48.20 -0.45 -4.78
CA LYS A 328 47.31 -1.35 -5.53
C LYS A 328 48.06 -2.01 -6.68
N LYS A 329 47.70 -3.26 -6.97
CA LYS A 329 48.37 -4.05 -8.01
C LYS A 329 47.78 -3.80 -9.40
N TRP A 330 46.48 -3.51 -9.46
CA TRP A 330 45.73 -3.40 -10.71
C TRP A 330 44.75 -2.24 -10.71
N GLY A 331 44.70 -1.53 -11.84
CA GLY A 331 43.71 -0.49 -12.10
C GLY A 331 42.67 -1.01 -13.07
N ILE A 332 41.39 -0.96 -12.69
CA ILE A 332 40.26 -1.30 -13.54
C ILE A 332 39.68 -0.01 -14.10
N ILE A 333 40.04 0.31 -15.34
CA ILE A 333 39.69 1.57 -16.01
C ILE A 333 38.42 1.36 -16.82
N LEU A 334 37.38 2.12 -16.50
CA LEU A 334 36.05 2.03 -17.09
C LEU A 334 35.65 3.40 -17.62
N LYS A 335 35.22 3.47 -18.88
CA LYS A 335 34.60 4.66 -19.46
C LYS A 335 33.18 4.35 -19.86
N THR A 336 32.23 5.18 -19.45
CA THR A 336 30.81 5.02 -19.79
C THR A 336 30.27 6.25 -20.50
N LYS A 337 29.16 6.07 -21.23
CA LYS A 337 28.36 7.18 -21.72
C LYS A 337 27.83 7.95 -20.51
N VAL A 338 28.26 9.20 -20.34
CA VAL A 338 27.73 10.07 -19.29
C VAL A 338 26.26 10.31 -19.59
N LYS A 339 25.36 9.85 -18.70
CA LYS A 339 23.97 10.27 -18.76
C LYS A 339 23.92 11.73 -18.29
N GLU A 340 23.51 12.65 -19.15
CA GLU A 340 23.16 14.00 -18.72
C GLU A 340 22.10 13.88 -17.61
N LYS A 341 22.32 14.54 -16.48
CA LYS A 341 21.36 14.52 -15.36
C LYS A 341 20.05 15.09 -15.89
N GLN A 342 19.02 14.25 -16.00
CA GLN A 342 17.65 14.73 -16.11
C GLN A 342 17.37 15.52 -14.82
N GLN A 343 17.28 16.85 -14.96
CA GLN A 343 16.70 17.72 -13.96
C GLN A 343 15.23 17.31 -13.83
N ASN A 344 14.91 16.60 -12.75
CA ASN A 344 13.53 16.37 -12.32
C ASN A 344 13.16 17.44 -11.30
#